data_AF-A0A9D1EHJ6-F1
#
_entry.id   AF-A0A9D1EHJ6-F1
#
_cell.length_a   1.000
_cell.length_b   1.000
_cell.length_c   1.000
_cell.angle_alpha   90.00
_cell.angle_beta   90.00
_cell.angle_gamma   90.00
#
_symmetry.space_group_name_H-M   'P 1'
#
loop_
_entity.id
_entity.type
_entity.pdbx_description
1 polymer ?
#
loop_
_entity_poly.entity_id
_entity_poly.type
_entity_poly.pdbx_seq_one_letter_code
_entity_poly.pdbx_strand_id
1 'polypeptide(L)'
;MDGANVEIVEEVGKENAFIFGLSADQVINYENNGGYNPMNYFNNNPKIRTVLMQLINGMYSNGDMQMFREIYDSLLNTNSSDRADTYFILADFDSYAEAQRRVEAAYRNEAGWARSAILNVAKSGKFTSDRTIQQYVDDIWHLDKVTVK
;
A
#
# COMPACT_ATOMS: atom_id res chain seq x y z
N MET A 1 -6.09 2.78 2.27
CA MET A 1 -6.06 3.97 1.37
C MET A 1 -5.51 5.15 2.16
N ASP A 2 -4.47 5.81 1.66
CA ASP A 2 -3.70 6.83 2.39
C ASP A 2 -3.10 7.87 1.44
N GLY A 3 -2.86 9.07 1.95
CA GLY A 3 -2.15 10.17 1.29
C GLY A 3 -2.70 10.54 -0.09
N ALA A 4 -1.78 10.83 -1.01
CA ALA A 4 -2.10 11.24 -2.38
C ALA A 4 -2.91 10.19 -3.16
N ASN A 5 -2.94 8.92 -2.74
CA ASN A 5 -3.77 7.91 -3.40
C ASN A 5 -5.27 8.20 -3.24
N VAL A 6 -5.70 8.84 -2.15
CA VAL A 6 -7.09 9.30 -1.97
C VAL A 6 -7.42 10.32 -3.06
N GLU A 7 -6.59 11.35 -3.18
CA GLU A 7 -6.77 12.41 -4.19
C GLU A 7 -6.72 11.84 -5.62
N ILE A 8 -5.81 10.91 -5.91
CA ILE A 8 -5.72 10.27 -7.23
C ILE A 8 -7.04 9.57 -7.56
N VAL A 9 -7.58 8.78 -6.63
CA VAL A 9 -8.84 8.04 -6.83
C VAL A 9 -10.03 8.97 -7.01
N GLU A 10 -10.08 10.07 -6.26
CA GLU A 10 -11.12 11.10 -6.40
C GLU A 10 -11.09 11.71 -7.81
N GLU A 11 -9.91 12.03 -8.33
CA GLU A 11 -9.77 12.55 -9.69
C GLU A 11 -10.13 11.49 -10.72
N VAL A 12 -9.46 10.33 -10.70
CA VAL A 12 -9.50 9.35 -11.80
C VAL A 12 -10.78 8.51 -11.80
N GLY A 13 -11.45 8.37 -10.65
CA GLY A 13 -12.60 7.49 -10.45
C GLY A 13 -12.16 6.12 -9.95
N LYS A 14 -12.93 5.53 -9.01
CA LYS A 14 -12.62 4.25 -8.36
C LYS A 14 -12.50 3.09 -9.34
N GLU A 15 -13.15 3.16 -10.50
CA GLU A 15 -13.07 2.16 -11.56
C GLU A 15 -11.73 2.16 -12.30
N ASN A 16 -10.93 3.22 -12.17
CA ASN A 16 -9.62 3.37 -12.80
C ASN A 16 -8.45 3.18 -11.82
N ALA A 17 -8.72 2.66 -10.62
CA ALA A 17 -7.73 2.41 -9.59
C ALA A 17 -8.01 1.08 -8.86
N PHE A 18 -6.94 0.42 -8.39
CA PHE A 18 -7.03 -0.84 -7.64
C PHE A 18 -6.69 -0.59 -6.18
N ILE A 19 -7.71 -0.25 -5.39
CA ILE A 19 -7.56 0.02 -3.96
C ILE A 19 -7.75 -1.26 -3.16
N PHE A 20 -6.89 -1.44 -2.15
CA PHE A 20 -6.89 -2.56 -1.21
C PHE A 20 -6.40 -2.10 0.17
N GLY A 21 -6.40 -3.06 1.10
CA GLY A 21 -5.87 -2.89 2.45
C GLY A 21 -6.74 -2.06 3.38
N LEU A 22 -6.24 -1.92 4.60
CA LEU A 22 -6.85 -1.11 5.65
C LEU A 22 -6.95 0.37 5.24
N SER A 23 -7.95 1.07 5.75
CA SER A 23 -8.00 2.54 5.71
C SER A 23 -7.07 3.14 6.75
N ALA A 24 -6.64 4.39 6.55
CA ALA A 24 -5.87 5.14 7.54
C ALA A 24 -6.60 5.18 8.90
N ASP A 25 -7.93 5.38 8.91
CA ASP A 25 -8.72 5.36 10.15
C ASP A 25 -8.69 4.01 10.87
N GLN A 26 -8.70 2.90 10.12
CA GLN A 26 -8.59 1.56 10.71
C GLN A 26 -7.21 1.33 11.31
N VAL A 27 -6.15 1.76 10.63
CA VAL A 27 -4.77 1.70 11.13
C VAL A 27 -4.63 2.52 12.42
N ILE A 28 -5.08 3.79 12.40
CA ILE A 28 -5.07 4.70 13.55
C ILE A 28 -5.86 4.08 14.72
N ASN A 29 -7.00 3.46 14.45
CA ASN A 29 -7.78 2.79 15.49
C ASN A 29 -7.01 1.63 16.13
N TYR A 30 -6.31 0.81 15.34
CA TYR A 30 -5.48 -0.27 15.88
C TYR A 30 -4.27 0.25 16.68
N GLU A 31 -3.69 1.38 16.26
CA GLU A 31 -2.58 2.01 16.99
C GLU A 31 -3.04 2.61 18.32
N ASN A 32 -4.17 3.30 18.33
CA ASN A 32 -4.67 3.98 19.53
C ASN A 32 -5.36 3.04 20.53
N ASN A 33 -6.11 2.05 20.03
CA ASN A 33 -6.97 1.19 20.85
C ASN A 33 -6.49 -0.26 20.94
N GLY A 34 -5.40 -0.62 20.25
CA GLY A 34 -4.91 -2.00 20.19
C GLY A 34 -5.87 -2.93 19.46
N GLY A 35 -5.85 -4.22 19.81
CA GLY A 35 -6.75 -5.24 19.24
C GLY A 35 -6.26 -5.89 17.94
N TYR A 36 -5.13 -5.45 17.39
CA TYR A 36 -4.45 -6.15 16.31
C TYR A 36 -3.62 -7.32 16.85
N ASN A 37 -3.82 -8.52 16.30
CA ASN A 37 -3.03 -9.69 16.65
C ASN A 37 -2.67 -10.50 15.38
N PRO A 38 -1.40 -10.49 14.92
CA PRO A 38 -0.98 -11.20 13.71
C PRO A 38 -1.13 -12.72 13.82
N MET A 39 -1.10 -13.26 15.04
CA MET A 39 -1.28 -14.71 15.26
C MET A 39 -2.69 -15.18 14.86
N ASN A 40 -3.69 -14.30 14.91
CA ASN A 40 -5.03 -14.62 14.41
C ASN A 40 -5.02 -14.86 12.90
N TYR A 41 -4.28 -14.04 12.14
CA TYR A 41 -4.14 -14.21 10.69
C TYR A 41 -3.35 -15.48 10.36
N PHE A 42 -2.25 -15.74 11.08
CA PHE A 42 -1.46 -16.96 10.90
C PHE A 42 -2.24 -18.25 11.16
N ASN A 43 -3.09 -18.26 12.19
CA ASN A 43 -3.84 -19.45 12.56
C ASN A 43 -5.07 -19.70 11.66
N ASN A 44 -5.71 -18.65 11.15
CA ASN A 44 -6.97 -18.77 10.42
C ASN A 44 -6.82 -18.68 8.89
N ASN A 45 -5.68 -18.19 8.36
CA ASN A 45 -5.43 -18.14 6.92
C ASN A 45 -4.33 -19.14 6.51
N PRO A 46 -4.69 -20.23 5.81
CA PRO A 46 -3.74 -21.26 5.41
C PRO A 46 -2.67 -20.77 4.43
N LYS A 47 -2.96 -19.74 3.62
CA LYS A 47 -1.98 -19.17 2.68
C LYS A 47 -0.91 -18.40 3.44
N ILE A 48 -1.32 -17.53 4.36
CA ILE A 48 -0.42 -16.80 5.26
C ILE A 48 0.46 -17.78 6.03
N ARG A 49 -0.15 -18.80 6.64
CA ARG A 49 0.58 -19.86 7.35
C ARG A 49 1.63 -20.53 6.46
N THR A 50 1.24 -20.91 5.24
CA THR A 50 2.14 -21.59 4.30
C THR A 50 3.34 -20.70 3.97
N VAL A 51 3.11 -19.45 3.58
CA VAL A 51 4.18 -18.51 3.20
C VAL A 51 5.12 -18.24 4.38
N LEU A 52 4.59 -17.97 5.56
CA LEU A 52 5.41 -17.74 6.76
C LEU A 52 6.24 -18.98 7.14
N MET A 53 5.66 -20.19 7.07
CA MET A 53 6.43 -21.41 7.35
C MET A 53 7.53 -21.66 6.32
N GLN A 54 7.33 -21.27 5.06
CA GLN A 54 8.36 -21.38 4.01
C GLN A 54 9.58 -20.48 4.26
N LEU A 55 9.43 -19.38 5.02
CA LEU A 55 10.56 -18.55 5.43
C LEU A 55 11.50 -19.30 6.40
N ILE A 56 10.97 -20.24 7.18
CA ILE A 56 11.72 -20.88 8.27
C ILE A 56 11.89 -22.40 8.12
N ASN A 57 11.50 -22.98 6.99
CA ASN A 57 11.65 -24.41 6.71
C ASN A 57 12.78 -24.73 5.70
N GLY A 58 13.55 -23.72 5.28
CA GLY A 58 14.68 -23.88 4.36
C GLY A 58 14.31 -23.90 2.87
N MET A 59 13.02 -23.73 2.51
CA MET A 59 12.55 -23.82 1.11
C MET A 59 13.22 -22.81 0.18
N TYR A 60 13.46 -21.58 0.64
CA TYR A 60 14.04 -20.50 -0.16
C TYR A 60 15.53 -20.26 0.08
N SER A 61 16.18 -21.14 0.84
CA SER A 61 17.51 -20.91 1.41
C SER A 61 18.37 -22.19 1.46
N ASN A 62 18.14 -23.12 0.52
CA ASN A 62 18.90 -24.38 0.41
C ASN A 62 18.98 -25.18 1.73
N GLY A 63 17.90 -25.19 2.51
CA GLY A 63 17.83 -25.88 3.81
C GLY A 63 18.21 -25.04 5.03
N ASP A 64 18.69 -23.81 4.86
CA ASP A 64 18.98 -22.91 5.99
C ASP A 64 17.67 -22.36 6.60
N MET A 65 17.34 -22.82 7.81
CA MET A 65 16.11 -22.44 8.53
C MET A 65 16.22 -21.12 9.31
N GLN A 66 17.38 -20.44 9.25
CA GLN A 66 17.67 -19.22 9.99
C GLN A 66 17.77 -17.99 9.08
N MET A 67 18.12 -18.17 7.80
CA MET A 67 18.34 -17.07 6.84
C MET A 67 17.23 -16.00 6.82
N PHE A 68 15.95 -16.40 6.92
CA PHE A 68 14.81 -15.48 6.91
C PHE A 68 14.04 -15.44 8.24
N ARG A 69 14.63 -15.95 9.33
CA ARG A 69 13.95 -16.03 10.64
C ARG A 69 13.55 -14.67 11.17
N GLU A 70 14.38 -13.65 10.97
CA GLU A 70 14.11 -12.28 11.43
C GLU A 70 12.84 -11.69 10.77
N ILE A 71 12.58 -12.02 9.50
CA ILE A 71 11.35 -11.61 8.80
C ILE A 71 10.14 -12.33 9.40
N TYR A 72 10.24 -13.65 9.63
CA TYR A 72 9.17 -14.42 10.26
C TYR A 72 8.85 -13.89 11.68
N ASP A 73 9.89 -13.63 12.47
CA ASP A 73 9.77 -13.17 13.84
C ASP A 73 9.18 -11.76 13.89
N SER A 74 9.65 -10.81 13.06
CA SER A 74 9.07 -9.46 13.00
C SER A 74 7.58 -9.43 12.61
N LEU A 75 7.07 -10.47 11.95
CA LEU A 75 5.65 -10.58 11.57
C LEU A 75 4.77 -11.25 12.64
N LEU A 76 5.33 -12.06 13.54
CA LEU A 76 4.52 -12.87 14.46
C LEU A 76 4.83 -12.64 15.94
N ASN A 77 5.98 -12.05 16.26
CA ASN A 77 6.42 -11.81 17.62
C ASN A 77 7.31 -10.56 17.69
N THR A 78 7.88 -10.32 18.88
CA THR A 78 8.70 -9.14 19.18
C THR A 78 10.19 -9.49 19.34
N ASN A 79 10.64 -10.63 18.81
CA ASN A 79 12.04 -11.03 18.92
C ASN A 79 12.96 -10.17 18.03
N SER A 80 12.39 -9.56 16.98
CA SER A 80 13.12 -8.75 15.99
C SER A 80 12.60 -7.32 15.85
N SER A 81 11.53 -6.96 16.54
CA SER A 81 10.91 -5.63 16.50
C SER A 81 10.11 -5.34 17.77
N ASP A 82 9.88 -4.06 18.09
CA ASP A 82 9.11 -3.65 19.28
C ASP A 82 7.64 -4.11 19.23
N ARG A 83 7.12 -4.36 18.02
CA ARG A 83 5.78 -4.85 17.77
C ARG A 83 5.79 -5.89 16.66
N ALA A 84 4.99 -6.94 16.82
CA ALA A 84 4.76 -7.92 15.78
C ALA A 84 3.88 -7.31 14.66
N ASP A 85 4.35 -7.45 13.43
CA ASP A 85 3.71 -6.94 12.21
C ASP A 85 3.30 -5.47 12.32
N THR A 86 4.28 -4.63 12.63
CA THR A 86 4.13 -3.17 12.81
C THR A 86 3.38 -2.49 11.67
N TYR A 87 3.54 -2.99 10.45
CA TYR A 87 2.98 -2.38 9.23
C TYR A 87 1.74 -3.11 8.70
N PHE A 88 1.09 -3.95 9.51
CA PHE A 88 -0.17 -4.62 9.18
C PHE A 88 -0.11 -5.47 7.90
N ILE A 89 1.05 -6.04 7.58
CA ILE A 89 1.32 -6.82 6.37
C ILE A 89 0.36 -8.02 6.30
N LEU A 90 0.12 -8.69 7.43
CA LEU A 90 -0.75 -9.87 7.45
C LEU A 90 -2.24 -9.51 7.33
N ALA A 91 -2.65 -8.35 7.84
CA ALA A 91 -4.01 -7.83 7.62
C ALA A 91 -4.27 -7.51 6.15
N ASP A 92 -3.30 -6.90 5.47
CA ASP A 92 -3.49 -6.48 4.08
C ASP A 92 -3.27 -7.61 3.06
N PHE A 93 -2.63 -8.71 3.45
CA PHE A 93 -2.18 -9.80 2.58
C PHE A 93 -3.24 -10.30 1.58
N ASP A 94 -4.41 -10.71 2.06
CA ASP A 94 -5.45 -11.27 1.18
C ASP A 94 -6.07 -10.21 0.27
N SER A 95 -6.29 -9.00 0.80
CA SER A 95 -6.87 -7.90 0.03
C SER A 95 -5.91 -7.44 -1.08
N TYR A 96 -4.60 -7.46 -0.81
CA TYR A 96 -3.56 -7.19 -1.78
C TYR A 96 -3.53 -8.27 -2.87
N ALA A 97 -3.55 -9.55 -2.48
CA ALA A 97 -3.59 -10.65 -3.42
C ALA A 97 -4.83 -10.59 -4.34
N GLU A 98 -5.98 -10.23 -3.79
CA GLU A 98 -7.21 -10.03 -4.58
C GLU A 98 -7.10 -8.84 -5.54
N ALA A 99 -6.54 -7.71 -5.09
CA ALA A 99 -6.31 -6.57 -5.96
C ALA A 99 -5.36 -6.92 -7.12
N GLN A 100 -4.31 -7.70 -6.86
CA GLN A 100 -3.39 -8.18 -7.90
C GLN A 100 -4.09 -9.09 -8.91
N ARG A 101 -5.02 -9.96 -8.48
CA ARG A 101 -5.85 -10.75 -9.41
C ARG A 101 -6.73 -9.88 -10.30
N ARG A 102 -7.32 -8.82 -9.72
CA ARG A 102 -8.11 -7.83 -10.48
C ARG A 102 -7.25 -7.07 -11.48
N VAL A 103 -6.01 -6.71 -11.11
CA VAL A 103 -5.04 -6.07 -12.02
C VAL A 103 -4.75 -7.01 -13.19
N GLU A 104 -4.44 -8.28 -12.93
CA GLU A 104 -4.15 -9.25 -13.98
C GLU A 104 -5.34 -9.41 -14.95
N ALA A 105 -6.55 -9.54 -14.43
CA ALA A 105 -7.76 -9.64 -15.23
C ALA A 105 -8.00 -8.38 -16.08
N ALA A 106 -7.78 -7.19 -15.51
CA ALA A 106 -7.92 -5.93 -16.24
C ALA A 106 -6.84 -5.76 -17.32
N TYR A 107 -5.61 -6.19 -17.03
CA TYR A 107 -4.49 -6.10 -17.98
C TYR A 107 -4.71 -6.95 -19.24
N ARG A 108 -5.39 -8.10 -19.11
CA ARG A 108 -5.78 -8.93 -20.26
C ARG A 108 -6.79 -8.25 -21.20
N ASN A 109 -7.52 -7.25 -20.73
CA ASN A 109 -8.36 -6.39 -21.56
C ASN A 109 -7.57 -5.15 -21.98
N GLU A 110 -6.76 -5.28 -23.03
CA GLU A 110 -5.86 -4.22 -23.50
C GLU A 110 -6.57 -2.87 -23.74
N ALA A 111 -7.75 -2.88 -24.37
CA ALA A 111 -8.51 -1.66 -24.65
C ALA A 111 -9.01 -0.99 -23.35
N GLY A 112 -9.50 -1.79 -22.39
CA GLY A 112 -9.92 -1.31 -21.08
C GLY A 112 -8.76 -0.75 -20.27
N TRP A 113 -7.63 -1.45 -20.28
CA TRP A 113 -6.39 -1.02 -19.62
C TRP A 113 -5.88 0.31 -20.19
N ALA A 114 -5.77 0.41 -21.53
CA ALA A 114 -5.33 1.62 -22.21
C ALA A 114 -6.27 2.80 -21.90
N ARG A 115 -7.59 2.59 -21.92
CA ARG A 115 -8.57 3.61 -21.53
C ARG A 115 -8.33 4.10 -20.10
N SER A 116 -8.13 3.17 -19.16
CA SER A 116 -7.89 3.51 -17.75
C SER A 116 -6.59 4.31 -17.58
N ALA A 117 -5.51 3.90 -18.25
CA ALA A 117 -4.23 4.60 -18.24
C ALA A 117 -4.34 6.03 -18.83
N ILE A 118 -5.01 6.19 -19.97
CA ILE A 118 -5.24 7.51 -20.59
C ILE A 118 -6.03 8.42 -19.65
N LEU A 119 -7.05 7.90 -18.96
CA LEU A 119 -7.83 8.69 -17.99
C LEU A 119 -6.99 9.13 -16.79
N ASN A 120 -6.08 8.27 -16.30
CA ASN A 120 -5.14 8.64 -15.25
C ASN A 120 -4.22 9.80 -15.71
N VAL A 121 -3.66 9.71 -16.92
CA VAL A 121 -2.83 10.78 -17.49
C VAL A 121 -3.62 12.07 -17.70
N ALA A 122 -4.81 11.99 -18.28
CA ALA A 122 -5.64 13.17 -18.57
C ALA A 122 -6.06 13.93 -17.30
N LYS A 123 -6.13 13.23 -16.16
CA LYS A 123 -6.55 13.78 -14.88
C LYS A 123 -5.39 14.05 -13.91
N SER A 124 -4.14 13.83 -14.33
CA SER A 124 -2.97 14.07 -13.47
C SER A 124 -2.65 15.55 -13.27
N GLY A 125 -3.32 16.46 -14.00
CA GLY A 125 -3.04 17.90 -13.96
C GLY A 125 -3.15 18.53 -12.56
N LYS A 126 -4.01 17.99 -11.68
CA LYS A 126 -4.09 18.42 -10.27
C LYS A 126 -2.76 18.27 -9.52
N PHE A 127 -1.93 17.30 -9.90
CA PHE A 127 -0.68 16.96 -9.21
C PHE A 127 0.55 17.69 -9.77
N THR A 128 0.36 18.68 -10.65
CA THR A 128 1.49 19.52 -11.10
C THR A 128 2.09 20.30 -9.94
N SER A 129 3.42 20.35 -9.88
CA SER A 129 4.14 21.20 -8.93
C SER A 129 3.84 22.67 -9.15
N ASP A 130 3.49 23.10 -10.37
CA ASP A 130 3.17 24.50 -10.68
C ASP A 130 1.98 24.99 -9.83
N ARG A 131 0.96 24.14 -9.67
CA ARG A 131 -0.20 24.41 -8.81
C ARG A 131 0.23 24.53 -7.35
N THR A 132 1.05 23.60 -6.88
CA THR A 132 1.56 23.63 -5.50
C THR A 132 2.39 24.89 -5.23
N ILE A 133 3.30 25.27 -6.13
CA ILE A 133 4.08 26.51 -6.02
C ILE A 133 3.17 27.73 -6.00
N GLN A 134 2.17 27.78 -6.89
CA GLN A 134 1.20 28.87 -6.90
C GLN A 134 0.41 28.97 -5.58
N GLN A 135 -0.04 27.84 -5.01
CA GLN A 135 -0.71 27.83 -3.70
C GLN A 135 0.21 28.32 -2.58
N TYR A 136 1.49 27.92 -2.55
CA TYR A 136 2.44 28.45 -1.58
C TYR A 136 2.66 29.96 -1.75
N VAL A 137 2.72 30.46 -2.98
CA VAL A 137 2.81 31.89 -3.28
C VAL A 137 1.57 32.63 -2.78
N ASP A 138 0.38 32.11 -3.04
CA ASP A 138 -0.87 32.79 -2.71
C ASP A 138 -1.17 32.77 -1.21
N ASP A 139 -0.94 31.63 -0.55
CA ASP A 139 -1.41 31.39 0.83
C ASP A 139 -0.33 31.64 1.91
N ILE A 140 0.95 31.59 1.57
CA ILE A 140 2.05 31.62 2.55
C ILE A 140 3.09 32.70 2.24
N TRP A 141 3.64 32.71 1.02
CA TRP A 141 4.82 33.53 0.71
C TRP A 141 4.50 34.93 0.20
N HIS A 142 3.36 35.11 -0.46
CA HIS A 142 2.89 36.37 -1.05
C HIS A 142 3.93 37.05 -1.95
N LEU A 143 4.48 36.29 -2.90
CA LEU A 143 5.52 36.75 -3.83
C LEU A 143 4.94 37.29 -5.15
N ASP A 144 5.58 38.33 -5.68
CA ASP A 144 5.26 38.86 -7.02
C ASP A 144 5.96 38.07 -8.13
N LYS A 145 5.28 37.93 -9.28
CA LYS A 145 5.87 37.33 -10.48
C LYS A 145 6.86 38.28 -11.14
N VAL A 146 8.13 37.90 -11.17
CA VAL A 146 9.20 38.66 -11.85
C VAL A 146 9.43 38.12 -13.26
N THR A 147 9.43 39.01 -14.26
CA THR A 147 9.83 38.66 -15.64
C THR A 147 11.24 39.16 -15.88
N VAL A 148 12.18 38.25 -16.17
CA VAL A 148 13.57 38.59 -16.48
C VAL A 148 13.69 38.92 -17.97
N LYS A 149 14.43 40.00 -18.29
CA LYS A 149 14.70 40.45 -19.66
C LYS A 149 15.92 39.76 -20.27
#